data_AF-A0A517TGL2-F1
#
_entry.id   AF-A0A517TGL2-F1
#
_cell.length_a   1.000
_cell.length_b   1.000
_cell.length_c   1.000
_cell.angle_alpha   90.00
_cell.angle_beta   90.00
_cell.angle_gamma   90.00
#
_symmetry.space_group_name_H-M   'P 1'
#
loop_
_entity.id
_entity.type
_entity.pdbx_description
1 polymer ?
#
loop_
_entity_poly.entity_id
_entity_poly.type
_entity_poly.pdbx_seq_one_letter_code
_entity_poly.pdbx_strand_id
1 'polypeptide(L)'
;MAIWKATVHPLSGETARTSLQLVLRGGQLSGEWAEQVGFRPEGVYEIRSSLMKPVMVAWRSDQERTYLVAYLVNGAPLNFDIVSMLQGDGALTTGTTGDGHLLPVGPDTYMQTFDAPQVETLWRRHREGLDYLASTKNRRVETAPGDLVEDFLSSLRSQAAHVRSIPLWGLRIPFWYLTRRTSRHNKSLEQLGV
;
A
#
# COMPACT_ATOMS: atom_id res chain seq x y z
N MET A 1 7.25 -13.69 18.68
CA MET A 1 7.01 -12.38 18.03
C MET A 1 8.02 -12.16 16.91
N ALA A 2 7.94 -12.94 15.83
CA ALA A 2 8.95 -13.02 14.75
C ALA A 2 8.59 -12.27 13.45
N ILE A 3 7.40 -11.63 13.41
CA ILE A 3 6.78 -11.07 12.20
C ILE A 3 7.50 -9.79 11.69
N TRP A 4 8.39 -9.20 12.50
CA TRP A 4 8.87 -7.83 12.28
C TRP A 4 10.27 -7.70 11.66
N LYS A 5 10.92 -8.81 11.30
CA LYS A 5 12.16 -8.78 10.52
C LYS A 5 11.81 -9.08 9.06
N ALA A 6 11.26 -8.07 8.38
CA ALA A 6 11.07 -8.13 6.93
C ALA A 6 12.34 -7.62 6.26
N THR A 7 12.80 -8.32 5.22
CA THR A 7 13.81 -7.80 4.28
C THR A 7 13.23 -7.77 2.89
N VAL A 8 13.67 -6.80 2.09
CA VAL A 8 13.23 -6.63 0.71
C VAL A 8 14.44 -6.84 -0.18
N HIS A 9 14.31 -7.74 -1.15
CA HIS A 9 15.38 -8.07 -2.08
C HIS A 9 14.91 -7.83 -3.51
N PRO A 10 15.64 -7.05 -4.34
CA PRO A 10 15.29 -6.92 -5.73
C PRO A 10 15.41 -8.27 -6.44
N LEU A 11 14.42 -8.59 -7.27
CA LEU A 11 14.45 -9.70 -8.21
C LEU A 11 14.84 -9.18 -9.58
N SER A 12 15.56 -10.01 -10.34
CA SER A 12 16.05 -9.66 -11.67
C SER A 12 15.87 -10.81 -12.66
N GLY A 13 16.10 -10.54 -13.94
CA GLY A 13 16.05 -11.54 -15.00
C GLY A 13 14.64 -12.10 -15.23
N GLU A 14 14.56 -13.41 -15.47
CA GLU A 14 13.31 -14.08 -15.86
C GLU A 14 12.23 -14.01 -14.77
N THR A 15 12.59 -14.18 -13.49
CA THR A 15 11.62 -14.14 -12.39
C THR A 15 10.93 -12.79 -12.28
N ALA A 16 11.67 -11.70 -12.41
CA ALA A 16 11.10 -10.34 -12.40
C ALA A 16 10.17 -10.13 -13.60
N ARG A 17 10.60 -10.53 -14.80
CA ARG A 17 9.81 -10.41 -16.03
C ARG A 17 8.50 -11.19 -15.93
N THR A 18 8.55 -12.43 -15.45
CA THR A 18 7.38 -13.29 -15.27
C THR A 18 6.40 -12.69 -14.27
N SER A 19 6.90 -12.18 -13.13
CA SER A 19 6.06 -11.55 -12.11
C SER A 19 5.33 -10.32 -12.65
N LEU A 20 6.04 -9.44 -13.37
CA LEU A 20 5.44 -8.28 -14.03
C LEU A 20 4.37 -8.69 -15.04
N GLN A 21 4.66 -9.69 -15.88
CA GLN A 21 3.71 -10.20 -16.87
C GLN A 21 2.47 -10.82 -16.22
N LEU A 22 2.62 -11.51 -15.09
CA LEU A 22 1.47 -12.07 -14.35
C LEU A 22 0.53 -10.98 -13.86
N VAL A 23 1.05 -9.87 -13.32
CA VAL A 23 0.22 -8.74 -12.87
C VAL A 23 -0.55 -8.13 -14.04
N LEU A 24 0.14 -7.85 -15.16
CA LEU A 24 -0.47 -7.22 -16.32
C LEU A 24 -1.50 -8.13 -17.02
N ARG A 25 -1.22 -9.44 -17.11
CA ARG A 25 -2.17 -10.42 -17.68
C ARG A 25 -3.40 -10.65 -16.80
N GLY A 26 -3.34 -10.33 -15.52
CA GLY A 26 -4.47 -10.41 -14.61
C GLY A 26 -5.61 -9.45 -14.98
N GLY A 27 -5.34 -8.44 -15.82
CA GLY A 27 -6.37 -7.55 -16.38
C GLY A 27 -6.95 -6.52 -15.41
N GLN A 28 -6.39 -6.43 -14.20
CA GLN A 28 -6.74 -5.40 -13.20
C GLN A 28 -5.90 -4.12 -13.37
N LEU A 29 -4.76 -4.21 -14.07
CA LEU A 29 -3.86 -3.11 -14.37
C LEU A 29 -3.44 -3.18 -15.84
N SER A 30 -3.73 -2.14 -16.60
CA SER A 30 -3.17 -1.94 -17.95
C SER A 30 -1.84 -1.19 -17.86
N GLY A 31 -0.80 -1.72 -18.52
CA GLY A 31 0.50 -1.06 -18.62
C GLY A 31 0.42 0.27 -19.37
N GLU A 32 -0.40 0.33 -20.42
CA GLU A 32 -0.64 1.56 -21.18
C GLU A 32 -1.32 2.62 -20.32
N TRP A 33 -2.33 2.24 -19.54
CA TRP A 33 -2.98 3.16 -18.62
C TRP A 33 -1.99 3.69 -17.57
N ALA A 34 -1.18 2.81 -16.98
CA ALA A 34 -0.19 3.19 -15.98
C ALA A 34 0.76 4.27 -16.53
N GLU A 35 1.28 4.06 -17.74
CA GLU A 35 2.15 5.05 -18.40
C GLU A 35 1.42 6.37 -18.70
N GLN A 36 0.16 6.30 -19.17
CA GLN A 36 -0.65 7.49 -19.45
C GLN A 36 -0.89 8.37 -18.22
N VAL A 37 -1.08 7.77 -17.04
CA VAL A 37 -1.24 8.51 -15.78
C VAL A 37 0.09 8.78 -15.07
N GLY A 38 1.22 8.50 -15.72
CA GLY A 38 2.56 8.88 -15.26
C GLY A 38 3.22 7.88 -14.29
N PHE A 39 2.74 6.64 -14.22
CA PHE A 39 3.42 5.55 -13.52
C PHE A 39 4.37 4.79 -14.45
N ARG A 40 5.60 4.55 -13.99
CA ARG A 40 6.58 3.71 -14.67
C ARG A 40 6.92 2.48 -13.84
N PRO A 41 7.22 1.33 -14.48
CA PRO A 41 7.73 0.17 -13.76
C PRO A 41 9.00 0.54 -12.97
N GLU A 42 8.98 0.28 -11.67
CA GLU A 42 10.06 0.60 -10.74
C GLU A 42 10.94 -0.63 -10.48
N GLY A 43 10.30 -1.76 -10.17
CA GLY A 43 11.02 -2.97 -9.83
C GLY A 43 10.13 -4.10 -9.35
N VAL A 44 10.75 -5.26 -9.19
CA VAL A 44 10.14 -6.45 -8.61
C VAL A 44 10.96 -6.86 -7.41
N TYR A 45 10.31 -7.15 -6.30
CA TYR A 45 10.96 -7.40 -5.02
C TYR A 45 10.39 -8.62 -4.34
N GLU A 46 11.26 -9.44 -3.75
CA GLU A 46 10.85 -10.49 -2.81
C GLU A 46 10.84 -9.90 -1.40
N ILE A 47 9.70 -9.95 -0.74
CA ILE A 47 9.58 -9.57 0.67
C ILE A 47 9.75 -10.84 1.49
N ARG A 48 10.86 -10.95 2.23
CA ARG A 48 11.12 -12.09 3.11
C ARG A 48 10.61 -11.79 4.51
N SER A 49 9.56 -12.48 4.92
CA SER A 49 9.06 -12.49 6.29
C SER A 49 9.05 -13.93 6.85
N SER A 50 8.86 -14.07 8.16
CA SER A 50 8.81 -15.39 8.81
C SER A 50 7.60 -16.24 8.41
N LEU A 51 6.52 -15.64 7.89
CA LEU A 51 5.28 -16.34 7.54
C LEU A 51 5.16 -16.62 6.03
N MET A 52 5.63 -15.70 5.20
CA MET A 52 5.34 -15.68 3.77
C MET A 52 6.40 -14.94 2.98
N LYS A 53 6.52 -15.28 1.70
CA LYS A 53 7.44 -14.68 0.74
C LYS A 53 6.68 -14.05 -0.42
N PRO A 54 5.86 -13.01 -0.20
CA PRO A 54 5.17 -12.37 -1.30
C PRO A 54 6.17 -11.69 -2.23
N VAL A 55 5.84 -11.67 -3.51
CA VAL A 55 6.55 -10.86 -4.51
C VAL A 55 5.77 -9.57 -4.69
N MET A 56 6.46 -8.43 -4.55
CA MET A 56 5.91 -7.10 -4.81
C MET A 56 6.37 -6.64 -6.18
N VAL A 57 5.43 -6.32 -7.06
CA VAL A 57 5.70 -5.65 -8.33
C VAL A 57 5.29 -4.20 -8.15
N ALA A 58 6.20 -3.27 -8.44
CA ALA A 58 6.00 -1.86 -8.15
C ALA A 58 6.14 -0.99 -9.39
N TRP A 59 5.34 0.07 -9.40
CA TRP A 59 5.43 1.21 -10.29
C TRP A 59 5.56 2.48 -9.46
N ARG A 60 6.28 3.46 -9.99
CA ARG A 60 6.50 4.77 -9.36
C ARG A 60 5.92 5.87 -10.24
N SER A 61 5.29 6.86 -9.63
CA SER A 61 4.87 8.08 -10.32
C SER A 61 6.06 8.98 -10.64
N ASP A 62 6.05 9.60 -11.83
CA ASP A 62 7.06 10.58 -12.24
C ASP A 62 6.85 11.97 -11.59
N GLN A 63 5.67 12.24 -11.03
CA GLN A 63 5.27 13.59 -10.59
C GLN A 63 5.32 13.76 -9.07
N GLU A 64 5.03 12.69 -8.35
CA GLU A 64 4.81 12.68 -6.91
C GLU A 64 5.47 11.44 -6.32
N ARG A 65 5.78 11.46 -5.01
CA ARG A 65 6.32 10.33 -4.26
C ARG A 65 5.20 9.32 -3.97
N THR A 66 4.72 8.73 -5.05
CA THR A 66 3.57 7.84 -5.10
C THR A 66 3.96 6.55 -5.80
N TYR A 67 3.54 5.44 -5.21
CA TYR A 67 3.84 4.09 -5.66
C TYR A 67 2.54 3.33 -5.87
N LEU A 68 2.46 2.62 -6.98
CA LEU A 68 1.46 1.58 -7.22
C LEU A 68 2.16 0.24 -7.02
N VAL A 69 1.61 -0.60 -6.15
CA VAL A 69 2.20 -1.90 -5.83
C VAL A 69 1.16 -3.01 -5.99
N ALA A 70 1.60 -4.13 -6.55
CA ALA A 70 0.83 -5.37 -6.64
C ALA A 70 1.57 -6.46 -5.87
N TYR A 71 0.87 -7.20 -5.01
CA TYR A 71 1.46 -8.32 -4.29
C TYR A 71 1.02 -9.63 -4.90
N LEU A 72 1.98 -10.50 -5.18
CA LEU A 72 1.78 -11.86 -5.65
C LEU A 72 2.07 -12.83 -4.50
N VAL A 73 1.14 -13.75 -4.24
CA VAL A 73 1.34 -14.88 -3.32
C VAL A 73 1.12 -16.15 -4.11
N ASN A 74 2.10 -17.07 -4.06
CA ASN A 74 2.08 -18.32 -4.82
C ASN A 74 1.83 -18.12 -6.33
N GLY A 75 2.32 -17.00 -6.90
CA GLY A 75 2.19 -16.68 -8.32
C GLY A 75 0.85 -16.08 -8.75
N ALA A 76 -0.09 -15.84 -7.82
CA ALA A 76 -1.36 -15.17 -8.10
C ALA A 76 -1.39 -13.76 -7.50
N PRO A 77 -1.91 -12.73 -8.21
CA PRO A 77 -2.11 -11.40 -7.65
C PRO A 77 -3.14 -11.46 -6.54
N LEU A 78 -2.73 -11.00 -5.36
CA LEU A 78 -3.54 -10.98 -4.16
C LEU A 78 -4.31 -9.67 -4.03
N ASN A 79 -3.62 -8.55 -4.25
CA ASN A 79 -4.15 -7.21 -4.07
C ASN A 79 -3.25 -6.14 -4.72
N PHE A 80 -3.84 -4.97 -4.91
CA PHE A 80 -3.14 -3.75 -5.30
C PHE A 80 -3.28 -2.71 -4.19
N ASP A 81 -2.20 -1.97 -3.96
CA ASP A 81 -2.21 -0.78 -3.13
C ASP A 81 -1.58 0.40 -3.89
N ILE A 82 -2.09 1.60 -3.64
CA ILE A 82 -1.47 2.86 -4.05
C ILE A 82 -1.07 3.60 -2.79
N VAL A 83 0.21 3.96 -2.69
CA VAL A 83 0.80 4.59 -1.52
C VAL A 83 1.42 5.92 -1.91
N SER A 84 1.01 7.01 -1.26
CA SER A 84 1.59 8.34 -1.43
C SER A 84 2.21 8.81 -0.13
N MET A 85 3.47 9.21 -0.17
CA MET A 85 4.15 9.80 0.98
C MET A 85 3.68 11.25 1.16
N LEU A 86 3.41 11.66 2.39
CA LEU A 86 2.91 12.99 2.71
C LEU A 86 4.02 13.90 3.22
N GLN A 87 3.87 15.21 3.01
CA GLN A 87 4.78 16.22 3.53
C GLN A 87 4.75 16.23 5.07
N GLY A 88 5.95 16.22 5.67
CA GLY A 88 6.12 16.32 7.12
C GLY A 88 5.88 15.02 7.89
N ASP A 89 5.97 13.86 7.22
CA ASP A 89 5.76 12.49 7.72
C ASP A 89 4.35 11.91 7.43
N GLY A 90 4.28 10.57 7.41
CA GLY A 90 3.08 9.82 7.12
C GLY A 90 2.87 9.47 5.64
N ALA A 91 1.79 8.74 5.38
CA ALA A 91 1.42 8.29 4.05
C ALA A 91 -0.10 8.09 3.91
N LEU A 92 -0.62 8.19 2.70
CA LEU A 92 -1.92 7.66 2.35
C LEU A 92 -1.75 6.33 1.62
N THR A 93 -2.38 5.26 2.12
CA THR A 93 -2.51 4.00 1.40
C THR A 93 -3.97 3.80 0.95
N THR A 94 -4.15 3.38 -0.29
CA THR A 94 -5.45 3.01 -0.86
C THR A 94 -5.36 1.61 -1.47
N GLY A 95 -6.06 0.64 -0.87
CA GLY A 95 -5.92 -0.77 -1.21
C GLY A 95 -7.20 -1.45 -1.71
N THR A 96 -7.06 -2.60 -2.37
CA THR A 96 -8.20 -3.37 -2.90
C THR A 96 -8.83 -4.34 -1.89
N THR A 97 -8.25 -4.51 -0.70
CA THR A 97 -8.72 -5.50 0.27
C THR A 97 -8.89 -4.89 1.65
N GLY A 98 -9.90 -5.33 2.38
CA GLY A 98 -10.10 -4.95 3.79
C GLY A 98 -8.93 -5.38 4.70
N ASP A 99 -8.03 -6.23 4.22
CA ASP A 99 -6.87 -6.71 4.96
C ASP A 99 -5.86 -5.58 5.25
N GLY A 100 -5.91 -4.48 4.49
CA GLY A 100 -5.19 -3.24 4.83
C GLY A 100 -5.57 -2.66 6.20
N HIS A 101 -6.70 -3.07 6.78
CA HIS A 101 -7.15 -2.65 8.12
C HIS A 101 -6.85 -3.65 9.24
N LEU A 102 -6.10 -4.73 8.98
CA LEU A 102 -5.73 -5.72 10.01
C LEU A 102 -4.90 -5.11 11.14
N LEU A 103 -4.08 -4.12 10.81
CA LEU A 103 -3.23 -3.42 11.77
C LEU A 103 -3.75 -2.00 12.01
N PRO A 104 -3.53 -1.45 13.22
CA PRO A 104 -3.79 -0.05 13.51
C PRO A 104 -2.90 0.82 12.64
N VAL A 105 -3.50 1.87 12.10
CA VAL A 105 -2.81 2.88 11.32
C VAL A 105 -2.12 3.83 12.28
N GLY A 106 -0.84 4.12 12.04
CA GLY A 106 -0.05 5.03 12.86
C GLY A 106 -0.51 6.49 12.77
N PRO A 107 0.02 7.38 13.63
CA PRO A 107 -0.19 8.81 13.52
C PRO A 107 0.18 9.32 12.12
N ASP A 108 -0.57 10.30 11.62
CA ASP A 108 -0.37 10.95 10.32
C ASP A 108 -0.35 9.99 9.10
N THR A 109 -0.71 8.73 9.31
CA THR A 109 -0.89 7.74 8.26
C THR A 109 -2.39 7.53 8.05
N TYR A 110 -2.77 7.34 6.80
CA TYR A 110 -4.15 7.22 6.37
C TYR A 110 -4.32 5.96 5.53
N MET A 111 -5.43 5.26 5.74
CA MET A 111 -5.74 4.03 5.02
C MET A 111 -7.21 4.05 4.63
N GLN A 112 -7.46 3.80 3.35
CA GLN A 112 -8.79 3.52 2.81
C GLN A 112 -8.69 2.29 1.92
N THR A 113 -9.73 1.47 1.88
CA THR A 113 -9.75 0.26 1.07
C THR A 113 -11.09 0.10 0.39
N PHE A 114 -11.10 -0.41 -0.83
CA PHE A 114 -12.31 -0.53 -1.65
C PHE A 114 -12.32 -1.86 -2.40
N ASP A 115 -13.51 -2.41 -2.61
CA ASP A 115 -13.78 -3.44 -3.61
C ASP A 115 -13.70 -2.80 -5.00
N ALA A 116 -12.47 -2.55 -5.44
CA ALA A 116 -12.16 -1.99 -6.74
C ALA A 116 -11.59 -3.08 -7.64
N PRO A 117 -12.38 -3.59 -8.62
CA PRO A 117 -11.89 -4.65 -9.51
C PRO A 117 -10.78 -4.14 -10.45
N GLN A 118 -10.68 -2.83 -10.66
CA GLN A 118 -9.78 -2.17 -11.61
C GLN A 118 -8.94 -1.09 -10.91
N VAL A 119 -7.64 -1.05 -11.20
CA VAL A 119 -6.69 -0.10 -10.58
C VAL A 119 -7.02 1.35 -10.92
N GLU A 120 -7.63 1.61 -12.08
CA GLU A 120 -8.12 2.93 -12.50
C GLU A 120 -9.11 3.50 -11.47
N THR A 121 -10.00 2.65 -10.96
CA THR A 121 -10.98 3.04 -9.93
C THR A 121 -10.27 3.30 -8.61
N LEU A 122 -9.29 2.46 -8.26
CA LEU A 122 -8.48 2.62 -7.06
C LEU A 122 -7.69 3.93 -7.09
N TRP A 123 -7.12 4.29 -8.24
CA TRP A 123 -6.38 5.54 -8.44
C TRP A 123 -7.26 6.76 -8.27
N ARG A 124 -8.46 6.75 -8.86
CA ARG A 124 -9.43 7.83 -8.65
C ARG A 124 -9.76 8.01 -7.16
N ARG A 125 -10.04 6.93 -6.43
CA ARG A 125 -10.28 6.98 -4.98
C ARG A 125 -9.07 7.48 -4.20
N HIS A 126 -7.87 7.12 -4.64
CA HIS A 126 -6.64 7.60 -4.05
C HIS A 126 -6.51 9.12 -4.19
N ARG A 127 -6.74 9.67 -5.39
CA ARG A 127 -6.73 11.12 -5.65
C ARG A 127 -7.79 11.86 -4.84
N GLU A 128 -9.02 11.34 -4.79
CA GLU A 128 -10.08 11.89 -3.92
C GLU A 128 -9.64 11.97 -2.44
N GLY A 129 -8.93 10.92 -1.97
CA GLY A 129 -8.36 10.91 -0.63
C GLY A 129 -7.26 11.95 -0.42
N LEU A 130 -6.36 12.13 -1.38
CA LEU A 130 -5.32 13.18 -1.33
C LEU A 130 -5.93 14.58 -1.32
N ASP A 131 -6.93 14.83 -2.16
CA ASP A 131 -7.61 16.13 -2.23
C ASP A 131 -8.34 16.46 -0.91
N TYR A 132 -8.98 15.46 -0.30
CA TYR A 132 -9.59 15.58 1.01
C TYR A 132 -8.54 15.89 2.10
N LEU A 133 -7.40 15.18 2.12
CA LEU A 133 -6.32 15.44 3.08
C LEU A 133 -5.69 16.83 2.90
N ALA A 134 -5.51 17.28 1.66
CA ALA A 134 -4.98 18.60 1.35
C ALA A 134 -5.93 19.71 1.82
N SER A 135 -7.23 19.55 1.63
CA SER A 135 -8.23 20.56 1.97
C SER A 135 -8.59 20.60 3.47
N THR A 136 -8.63 19.45 4.14
CA THR A 136 -9.11 19.35 5.53
C THR A 136 -8.00 19.26 6.58
N LYS A 137 -6.84 18.70 6.22
CA LYS A 137 -5.71 18.49 7.13
C LYS A 137 -4.46 19.26 6.73
N ASN A 138 -4.49 19.97 5.60
CA ASN A 138 -3.32 20.61 5.01
C ASN A 138 -2.15 19.63 4.80
N ARG A 139 -2.47 18.35 4.52
CA ARG A 139 -1.50 17.30 4.23
C ARG A 139 -1.42 17.11 2.73
N ARG A 140 -0.28 17.41 2.14
CA ARG A 140 -0.02 17.29 0.70
C ARG A 140 0.94 16.15 0.42
N VAL A 141 0.87 15.59 -0.78
CA VAL A 141 1.83 14.60 -1.24
C VAL A 141 3.23 15.21 -1.41
N GLU A 142 4.26 14.44 -1.09
CA GLU A 142 5.64 14.80 -1.32
C GLU A 142 5.96 14.73 -2.82
N THR A 143 6.65 15.73 -3.36
CA THR A 143 7.05 15.77 -4.77
C THR A 143 8.51 15.38 -4.97
N ALA A 144 9.31 15.43 -3.89
CA ALA A 144 10.69 14.98 -3.96
C ALA A 144 10.75 13.47 -4.26
N PRO A 145 11.65 13.03 -5.15
CA PRO A 145 11.82 11.61 -5.45
C PRO A 145 12.21 10.84 -4.19
N GLY A 146 11.57 9.70 -3.97
CA GLY A 146 11.85 8.79 -2.86
C GLY A 146 12.65 7.55 -3.26
N ASP A 147 12.97 6.72 -2.29
CA ASP A 147 13.41 5.35 -2.51
C ASP A 147 12.30 4.41 -2.02
N LEU A 148 11.69 3.66 -2.94
CA LEU A 148 10.57 2.77 -2.62
C LEU A 148 10.92 1.78 -1.50
N VAL A 149 12.13 1.21 -1.53
CA VAL A 149 12.52 0.17 -0.58
C VAL A 149 12.71 0.78 0.81
N GLU A 150 13.36 1.93 0.90
CA GLU A 150 13.51 2.63 2.18
C GLU A 150 12.17 3.13 2.71
N ASP A 151 11.28 3.66 1.86
CA ASP A 151 9.94 4.10 2.26
C ASP A 151 9.09 2.94 2.77
N PHE A 152 9.11 1.83 2.05
CA PHE A 152 8.41 0.62 2.45
C PHE A 152 8.94 0.09 3.79
N LEU A 153 10.27 -0.05 3.95
CA LEU A 153 10.87 -0.53 5.19
C LEU A 153 10.64 0.44 6.36
N SER A 154 10.72 1.75 6.11
CA SER A 154 10.40 2.78 7.10
C SER A 154 8.95 2.68 7.55
N SER A 155 8.00 2.56 6.61
CA SER A 155 6.58 2.40 6.93
C SER A 155 6.30 1.15 7.79
N LEU A 156 6.96 0.02 7.48
CA LEU A 156 6.86 -1.20 8.27
C LEU A 156 7.42 -1.03 9.69
N ARG A 157 8.56 -0.33 9.84
CA ARG A 157 9.16 -0.05 11.15
C ARG A 157 8.26 0.86 11.98
N SER A 158 7.73 1.92 11.38
CA SER A 158 6.81 2.87 12.03
C SER A 158 5.50 2.20 12.44
N GLN A 159 4.90 1.38 11.56
CA GLN A 159 3.72 0.59 11.89
C GLN A 159 3.99 -0.41 13.02
N ALA A 160 5.13 -1.10 12.98
CA ALA A 160 5.54 -2.03 14.04
C ALA A 160 5.71 -1.32 15.39
N ALA A 161 6.34 -0.14 15.40
CA ALA A 161 6.52 0.68 16.59
C ALA A 161 5.17 1.12 17.16
N HIS A 162 4.27 1.60 16.31
CA HIS A 162 2.93 2.01 16.72
C HIS A 162 2.13 0.85 17.30
N VAL A 163 2.09 -0.30 16.63
CA VAL A 163 1.42 -1.51 17.11
C VAL A 163 1.93 -1.92 18.50
N ARG A 164 3.25 -1.85 18.74
CA ARG A 164 3.85 -2.17 20.04
C ARG A 164 3.55 -1.15 21.13
N SER A 165 3.30 0.11 20.78
CA SER A 165 2.92 1.15 21.75
C SER A 165 1.50 0.97 22.31
N ILE A 166 0.65 0.17 21.66
CA ILE A 166 -0.73 -0.05 22.10
C ILE A 166 -0.73 -1.08 23.24
N PRO A 167 -1.18 -0.71 24.46
CA PRO A 167 -1.23 -1.65 25.58
C PRO A 167 -2.05 -2.89 25.24
N LEU A 168 -1.62 -4.07 25.67
CA LEU A 168 -2.37 -5.32 25.48
C LEU A 168 -2.76 -5.60 24.01
N TRP A 169 -1.98 -5.12 23.03
CA TRP A 169 -2.30 -5.26 21.61
C TRP A 169 -2.64 -6.71 21.21
N GLY A 170 -1.86 -7.69 21.70
CA GLY A 170 -2.09 -9.11 21.40
C GLY A 170 -3.50 -9.61 21.74
N LEU A 171 -4.09 -9.10 22.83
CA LEU A 171 -5.46 -9.44 23.24
C LEU A 171 -6.52 -8.71 22.41
N ARG A 172 -6.15 -7.59 21.77
CA ARG A 172 -7.03 -6.75 20.95
C ARG A 172 -7.07 -7.19 19.48
N ILE A 173 -6.18 -8.09 19.06
CA ILE A 173 -6.13 -8.59 17.67
C ILE A 173 -7.48 -9.12 17.19
N PRO A 174 -8.19 -10.02 17.90
CA PRO A 174 -9.46 -10.56 17.40
C PRO A 174 -10.54 -9.49 17.27
N PHE A 175 -10.61 -8.58 18.25
CA PHE A 175 -11.53 -7.45 18.20
C PHE A 175 -11.25 -6.55 16.99
N TRP A 176 -9.99 -6.21 16.76
CA TRP A 176 -9.58 -5.37 15.63
C TRP A 176 -9.87 -6.03 14.28
N TYR A 177 -9.53 -7.32 14.18
CA TYR A 177 -9.76 -8.15 13.00
C TYR A 177 -11.23 -8.17 12.60
N LEU A 178 -12.14 -8.40 13.56
CA LEU A 178 -13.57 -8.53 13.29
C LEU A 178 -14.26 -7.18 13.04
N THR A 179 -13.91 -6.16 13.83
CA THR A 179 -14.65 -4.88 13.81
C THR A 179 -14.15 -3.93 12.75
N ARG A 180 -12.83 -3.74 12.57
CA ARG A 180 -12.31 -2.72 11.67
C ARG A 180 -12.31 -3.13 10.21
N ARG A 181 -12.03 -4.41 9.93
CA ARG A 181 -12.00 -4.94 8.56
C ARG A 181 -13.34 -4.69 7.86
N THR A 182 -14.45 -4.98 8.53
CA THR A 182 -15.80 -4.84 7.97
C THR A 182 -16.32 -3.40 8.03
N SER A 183 -16.04 -2.67 9.11
CA SER A 183 -16.61 -1.33 9.30
C SER A 183 -15.91 -0.21 8.53
N ARG A 184 -14.67 -0.42 8.06
CA ARG A 184 -13.86 0.61 7.36
C ARG A 184 -13.63 0.31 5.88
N HIS A 185 -13.77 -0.94 5.47
CA HIS A 185 -13.69 -1.30 4.06
C HIS A 185 -14.84 -0.66 3.27
N ASN A 186 -14.58 -0.30 2.02
CA ASN A 186 -15.48 0.48 1.16
C ASN A 186 -15.86 1.86 1.71
N LYS A 187 -15.01 2.47 2.54
CA LYS A 187 -15.20 3.84 3.03
C LYS A 187 -14.03 4.74 2.69
N SER A 188 -14.33 5.93 2.16
CA SER A 188 -13.35 6.99 1.96
C SER A 188 -12.90 7.59 3.29
N LEU A 189 -11.79 8.35 3.27
CA LEU A 189 -11.33 9.10 4.44
C LEU A 189 -12.40 10.06 4.99
N GLU A 190 -13.12 10.73 4.09
CA GLU A 190 -14.25 11.61 4.44
C GLU A 190 -15.33 10.87 5.22
N GLN A 191 -15.77 9.70 4.74
CA GLN A 191 -16.79 8.88 5.42
C GLN A 191 -16.30 8.32 6.76
N LEU A 192 -14.98 8.18 6.93
CA LEU A 192 -14.35 7.76 8.17
C LEU A 192 -14.14 8.92 9.16
N GLY A 193 -14.34 10.17 8.74
CA GLY A 193 -14.13 11.36 9.56
C GLY A 193 -12.69 11.51 10.06
N VAL A 194 -11.72 10.95 9.33
CA VAL A 194 -10.28 11.03 9.66
C VAL A 194 -9.61 12.25 9.08
#